data_AF-A0A8T3T2L2-F1
#
_entry.id   AF-A0A8T3T2L2-F1
#
_cell.length_a   1.000
_cell.length_b   1.000
_cell.length_c   1.000
_cell.angle_alpha   90.00
_cell.angle_beta   90.00
_cell.angle_gamma   90.00
#
_symmetry.space_group_name_H-M   'P 1'
#
loop_
_entity.id
_entity.type
_entity.pdbx_description
1 polymer ?
#
loop_
_entity_poly.entity_id
_entity_poly.type
_entity_poly.pdbx_seq_one_letter_code
_entity_poly.pdbx_strand_id
1 'polypeptide(L)'
;MSVPIQVLVALLLAALLLAGLLFFLRRASQALNRTREVAGFQREAQEVGERVDDTLLGLIDRVDQVRHGSLPAAEIHAELVSGMEKLEGYLVEVQGIAAPRGLVGTRERIATDIERGIRALQLIEHGAEQWEQTHGRRSELEAQTSIKRGYLNLLHAREESRDHLADLAAARDASRAKWRSVRTEDPDSEAAAHSEG
;
A
#
# COMPACT_ATOMS: atom_id res chain seq x y z
N MET A 1 49.08 -46.66 9.94
CA MET A 1 47.78 -46.71 10.63
C MET A 1 46.68 -46.48 9.61
N SER A 2 45.96 -47.53 9.21
CA SER A 2 44.80 -47.42 8.32
C SER A 2 43.60 -46.94 9.13
N VAL A 3 42.93 -45.89 8.65
CA VAL A 3 41.67 -45.43 9.25
C VAL A 3 40.61 -46.50 8.95
N PRO A 4 39.86 -47.00 9.95
CA PRO A 4 38.80 -47.97 9.71
C PRO A 4 37.72 -47.36 8.82
N ILE A 5 37.30 -48.09 7.79
CA ILE A 5 36.31 -47.66 6.79
C ILE A 5 35.01 -47.17 7.45
N GLN A 6 34.63 -47.75 8.58
CA GLN A 6 33.47 -47.35 9.37
C GLN A 6 33.54 -45.88 9.83
N VAL A 7 34.72 -45.40 10.22
CA VAL A 7 34.92 -43.99 10.63
C VAL A 7 34.80 -43.07 9.43
N LEU A 8 35.33 -43.47 8.26
CA LEU A 8 35.18 -42.70 7.03
C LEU A 8 33.71 -42.61 6.60
N VAL A 9 32.96 -43.72 6.67
CA VAL A 9 31.52 -43.74 6.35
C VAL A 9 30.73 -42.90 7.34
N ALA A 10 31.01 -42.99 8.64
CA ALA A 10 30.34 -42.19 9.67
C ALA A 10 30.61 -40.69 9.48
N LEU A 11 31.84 -40.29 9.17
CA LEU A 11 32.19 -38.90 8.87
C LEU A 11 31.52 -38.39 7.60
N LEU A 12 31.45 -39.22 6.55
CA LEU A 12 30.74 -38.87 5.32
C LEU A 12 29.25 -38.67 5.57
N LEU A 13 28.61 -39.58 6.31
CA LEU A 13 27.20 -39.46 6.69
C LEU A 13 26.95 -38.21 7.55
N ALA A 14 27.81 -37.95 8.54
CA ALA A 14 27.71 -36.74 9.35
C ALA A 14 27.87 -35.46 8.52
N ALA A 15 28.82 -35.44 7.57
CA ALA A 15 29.01 -34.30 6.66
C ALA A 15 27.80 -34.10 5.74
N LEU A 16 27.21 -35.17 5.21
CA LEU A 16 25.99 -35.10 4.39
C LEU A 16 24.79 -34.60 5.19
N LEU A 17 24.61 -35.07 6.42
CA LEU A 17 23.57 -34.59 7.33
C LEU A 17 23.75 -33.11 7.65
N LEU A 18 24.98 -32.69 7.96
CA LEU A 18 25.29 -31.28 8.21
C LEU A 18 25.01 -30.40 6.98
N ALA A 19 25.41 -30.85 5.79
CA ALA A 19 25.14 -30.13 4.54
C ALA A 19 23.64 -30.03 4.25
N GLY A 20 22.89 -31.12 4.44
CA GLY A 20 21.43 -31.14 4.30
C GLY A 20 20.74 -30.20 5.29
N LEU A 21 21.18 -30.20 6.54
CA LEU A 21 20.70 -29.29 7.59
C LEU A 21 20.96 -27.82 7.21
N LEU A 22 22.19 -27.48 6.81
CA LEU A 22 22.54 -26.12 6.40
C LEU A 22 21.74 -25.66 5.18
N PHE A 23 21.52 -26.53 4.20
CA PHE A 23 20.66 -26.24 3.05
C PHE A 23 19.22 -25.95 3.48
N PHE A 24 18.66 -26.77 4.38
CA PHE A 24 17.32 -26.57 4.92
C PHE A 24 17.22 -25.25 5.70
N LEU A 25 18.18 -24.94 6.58
CA LEU A 25 18.22 -23.67 7.32
C LEU A 25 18.29 -22.47 6.36
N ARG A 26 19.13 -22.55 5.32
CA ARG A 26 19.26 -21.48 4.33
C ARG A 26 17.94 -21.26 3.58
N ARG A 27 17.26 -22.33 3.20
CA ARG A 27 15.95 -22.27 2.52
C ARG A 27 14.86 -21.73 3.44
N ALA A 28 14.82 -22.17 4.69
CA ALA A 28 13.88 -21.67 5.69
C ALA A 28 14.10 -20.17 5.97
N SER A 29 15.36 -19.74 6.11
CA SER A 29 15.73 -18.33 6.27
C SER A 29 15.27 -17.46 5.10
N GLN A 30 15.47 -17.93 3.86
CA GLN A 30 15.00 -17.22 2.67
C GLN A 30 13.46 -17.10 2.60
N ALA A 31 12.73 -18.13 3.00
CA ALA A 31 11.27 -18.10 3.05
C ALA A 31 10.75 -17.11 4.12
N LEU A 32 11.40 -17.06 5.28
CA LEU A 32 11.07 -16.12 6.35
C LEU A 32 11.35 -14.67 5.93
N ASN A 33 12.49 -14.41 5.28
CA ASN A 33 12.83 -13.06 4.83
C ASN A 33 11.83 -12.53 3.79
N ARG A 34 11.42 -13.35 2.82
CA ARG A 34 10.37 -12.97 1.84
C ARG A 34 9.05 -12.60 2.51
N THR A 35 8.67 -13.33 3.56
CA THR A 35 7.43 -13.05 4.30
C THR A 35 7.52 -11.73 5.06
N ARG A 36 8.68 -11.44 5.66
CA ARG A 36 8.94 -10.17 6.35
C ARG A 36 8.94 -8.99 5.40
N GLU A 37 9.55 -9.11 4.22
CA GLU A 37 9.57 -8.08 3.19
C GLU A 37 8.14 -7.72 2.74
N VAL A 38 7.30 -8.72 2.47
CA VAL A 38 5.89 -8.50 2.10
C VAL A 38 5.11 -7.82 3.23
N ALA A 39 5.26 -8.30 4.47
CA ALA A 39 4.57 -7.72 5.61
C ALA A 39 5.02 -6.28 5.93
N GLY A 40 6.31 -5.97 5.73
CA GLY A 40 6.86 -4.62 5.85
C GLY A 40 6.26 -3.68 4.82
N PHE A 41 6.34 -4.06 3.54
CA PHE A 41 5.72 -3.30 2.44
C PHE A 41 4.23 -3.04 2.68
N GLN A 42 3.46 -4.06 3.05
CA GLN A 42 2.03 -3.92 3.29
C GLN A 42 1.69 -2.96 4.42
N ARG A 43 2.52 -2.91 5.47
CA ARG A 43 2.32 -2.00 6.60
C ARG A 43 2.66 -0.58 6.20
N GLU A 44 3.83 -0.36 5.61
CA GLU A 44 4.28 0.97 5.18
C GLU A 44 3.32 1.58 4.16
N ALA A 45 2.88 0.80 3.17
CA ALA A 45 1.89 1.25 2.18
C ALA A 45 0.54 1.61 2.81
N GLN A 46 0.09 0.84 3.81
CA GLN A 46 -1.15 1.13 4.54
C GLN A 46 -1.04 2.43 5.36
N GLU A 47 0.08 2.62 6.07
CA GLU A 47 0.32 3.81 6.90
C GLU A 47 0.42 5.09 6.06
N VAL A 48 1.02 5.03 4.87
CA VAL A 48 1.00 6.16 3.92
C VAL A 48 -0.40 6.36 3.35
N GLY A 49 -1.07 5.28 2.97
CA GLY A 49 -2.42 5.30 2.41
C GLY A 49 -3.46 5.95 3.33
N GLU A 50 -3.41 5.66 4.63
CA GLU A 50 -4.28 6.27 5.64
C GLU A 50 -4.05 7.79 5.75
N ARG A 51 -2.78 8.23 5.74
CA ARG A 51 -2.47 9.68 5.74
C ARG A 51 -2.90 10.39 4.47
N VAL A 52 -2.78 9.73 3.32
CA VAL A 52 -3.31 10.22 2.04
C VAL A 52 -4.83 10.36 2.13
N ASP A 53 -5.52 9.33 2.61
CA ASP A 53 -6.98 9.34 2.75
C ASP A 53 -7.49 10.46 3.67
N ASP A 54 -6.86 10.64 4.83
CA ASP A 54 -7.18 11.71 5.78
C ASP A 54 -6.96 13.10 5.16
N THR A 55 -5.85 13.28 4.44
CA THR A 55 -5.54 14.53 3.75
C THR A 55 -6.56 14.82 2.65
N LEU A 56 -6.88 13.83 1.82
CA LEU A 56 -7.87 13.97 0.75
C LEU A 56 -9.25 14.26 1.31
N LEU A 57 -9.67 13.58 2.37
CA LEU A 57 -10.96 13.81 3.03
C LEU A 57 -11.09 15.26 3.52
N GLY A 58 -10.08 15.77 4.22
CA GLY A 58 -10.10 17.15 4.69
C GLY A 58 -10.19 18.17 3.55
N LEU A 59 -9.48 17.93 2.45
CA LEU A 59 -9.53 18.80 1.26
C LEU A 59 -10.87 18.71 0.54
N ILE A 60 -11.43 17.51 0.38
CA ILE A 60 -12.77 17.29 -0.22
C ILE A 60 -13.82 18.12 0.53
N ASP A 61 -13.81 18.09 1.86
CA ASP A 61 -14.76 18.84 2.69
C ASP A 61 -14.63 20.36 2.51
N ARG A 62 -13.41 20.87 2.32
CA ARG A 62 -13.18 22.30 2.04
C ARG A 62 -13.59 22.70 0.64
N VAL A 63 -13.24 21.91 -0.36
CA VAL A 63 -13.63 22.17 -1.75
C VAL A 63 -15.14 22.12 -1.89
N ASP A 64 -15.82 21.24 -1.16
CA ASP A 64 -17.27 21.17 -1.15
C ASP A 64 -17.91 22.45 -0.58
N GLN A 65 -17.35 23.03 0.48
CA GLN A 65 -17.80 24.32 1.00
C GLN A 65 -17.64 25.47 0.00
N VAL A 66 -16.54 25.51 -0.77
CA VAL A 66 -16.36 26.49 -1.85
C VAL A 66 -17.41 26.28 -2.94
N ARG A 67 -17.64 25.03 -3.35
CA ARG A 67 -18.64 24.65 -4.34
C ARG A 67 -20.07 25.06 -3.93
N HIS A 68 -20.37 25.01 -2.64
CA HIS A 68 -21.64 25.43 -2.07
C HIS A 68 -21.71 26.92 -1.69
N GLY A 69 -20.66 27.69 -1.93
CA GLY A 69 -20.60 29.12 -1.61
C GLY A 69 -20.56 29.42 -0.11
N SER A 70 -20.23 28.42 0.71
CA SER A 70 -20.07 28.57 2.17
C SER A 70 -18.66 29.02 2.57
N LEU A 71 -17.69 28.88 1.65
CA LEU A 71 -16.31 29.35 1.79
C LEU A 71 -15.91 30.14 0.53
N PRO A 72 -15.31 31.35 0.65
CA PRO A 72 -14.79 32.05 -0.52
C PRO A 72 -13.65 31.28 -1.19
N ALA A 73 -13.57 31.35 -2.53
CA ALA A 73 -12.51 30.70 -3.31
C ALA A 73 -11.09 31.17 -2.92
N ALA A 74 -10.96 32.40 -2.44
CA ALA A 74 -9.70 32.95 -1.93
C ALA A 74 -9.15 32.21 -0.72
N GLU A 75 -10.05 31.78 0.16
CA GLU A 75 -9.67 31.25 1.46
C GLU A 75 -9.13 29.81 1.35
N ILE A 76 -9.45 29.08 0.28
CA ILE A 76 -8.99 27.70 0.10
C ILE A 76 -7.59 27.60 -0.53
N HIS A 77 -7.06 28.66 -1.17
CA HIS A 77 -5.83 28.57 -1.95
C HIS A 77 -4.63 28.05 -1.14
N ALA A 78 -4.41 28.61 0.06
CA ALA A 78 -3.33 28.16 0.94
C ALA A 78 -3.49 26.69 1.38
N GLU A 79 -4.73 26.24 1.58
CA GLU A 79 -5.03 24.85 1.94
C GLU A 79 -4.78 23.90 0.76
N LEU A 80 -5.14 24.30 -0.47
CA LEU A 80 -4.88 23.51 -1.68
C LEU A 80 -3.38 23.37 -1.93
N VAL A 81 -2.61 24.46 -1.84
CA VAL A 81 -1.14 24.43 -1.99
C VAL A 81 -0.51 23.52 -0.94
N SER A 82 -0.86 23.70 0.34
CA SER A 82 -0.36 22.83 1.42
C SER A 82 -0.78 21.37 1.22
N GLY A 83 -1.99 21.13 0.71
CA GLY A 83 -2.49 19.81 0.37
C GLY A 83 -1.65 19.13 -0.73
N MET A 84 -1.36 19.86 -1.81
CA MET A 84 -0.51 19.38 -2.90
C MET A 84 0.90 19.03 -2.42
N GLU A 85 1.54 19.92 -1.64
CA GLU A 85 2.88 19.67 -1.07
C GLU A 85 2.91 18.40 -0.20
N LYS A 86 1.87 18.18 0.62
CA LYS A 86 1.75 16.94 1.43
C LYS A 86 1.62 15.71 0.55
N LEU A 87 0.75 15.75 -0.47
CA LEU A 87 0.57 14.63 -1.40
C LEU A 87 1.84 14.35 -2.19
N GLU A 88 2.59 15.37 -2.61
CA GLU A 88 3.90 15.21 -3.24
C GLU A 88 4.90 14.54 -2.29
N GLY A 89 4.91 14.93 -1.01
CA GLY A 89 5.68 14.25 0.03
C GLY A 89 5.32 12.77 0.15
N TYR A 90 4.02 12.45 0.17
CA TYR A 90 3.55 11.06 0.23
C TYR A 90 3.86 10.29 -1.06
N LEU A 91 3.82 10.92 -2.23
CA LEU A 91 4.21 10.30 -3.49
C LEU A 91 5.67 9.86 -3.45
N VAL A 92 6.57 10.74 -3.01
CA VAL A 92 7.99 10.42 -2.82
C VAL A 92 8.16 9.29 -1.81
N GLU A 93 7.41 9.32 -0.71
CA GLU A 93 7.42 8.28 0.30
C GLU A 93 7.03 6.91 -0.28
N VAL A 94 5.87 6.82 -0.97
CA VAL A 94 5.40 5.58 -1.62
C VAL A 94 6.40 5.05 -2.63
N GLN A 95 6.96 5.93 -3.46
CA GLN A 95 7.97 5.55 -4.46
C GLN A 95 9.26 5.01 -3.80
N GLY A 96 9.59 5.52 -2.61
CA GLY A 96 10.72 5.07 -1.79
C GLY A 96 10.50 3.73 -1.08
N ILE A 97 9.26 3.26 -0.93
CA ILE A 97 8.97 1.96 -0.30
C ILE A 97 9.56 0.83 -1.16
N ALA A 98 10.34 -0.04 -0.52
CA ALA A 98 10.91 -1.22 -1.13
C ALA A 98 9.83 -2.27 -1.41
N ALA A 99 9.34 -2.32 -2.66
CA ALA A 99 8.33 -3.29 -3.08
C ALA A 99 8.96 -4.64 -3.44
N PRO A 100 8.49 -5.76 -2.85
CA PRO A 100 8.82 -7.11 -3.33
C PRO A 100 8.40 -7.27 -4.80
N ARG A 101 9.09 -8.13 -5.58
CA ARG A 101 8.89 -8.29 -7.03
C ARG A 101 7.42 -8.48 -7.48
N GLY A 102 6.60 -9.13 -6.65
CA GLY A 102 5.17 -9.34 -6.95
C GLY A 102 4.23 -8.18 -6.60
N LEU A 103 4.74 -7.12 -5.95
CA LEU A 103 3.94 -5.99 -5.44
C LEU A 103 4.39 -4.64 -6.00
N VAL A 104 5.36 -4.62 -6.91
CA VAL A 104 5.82 -3.38 -7.60
C VAL A 104 4.64 -2.67 -8.29
N GLY A 105 3.80 -3.42 -9.01
CA GLY A 105 2.61 -2.85 -9.65
C GLY A 105 1.57 -2.31 -8.66
N THR A 106 1.51 -2.84 -7.43
CA THR A 106 0.63 -2.29 -6.39
C THR A 106 1.17 -0.94 -5.88
N ARG A 107 2.48 -0.83 -5.65
CA ARG A 107 3.13 0.45 -5.32
C ARG A 107 2.89 1.50 -6.41
N GLU A 108 3.04 1.11 -7.68
CA GLU A 108 2.84 2.01 -8.83
C GLU A 108 1.38 2.49 -8.94
N ARG A 109 0.40 1.60 -8.68
CA ARG A 109 -1.01 1.99 -8.62
C ARG A 109 -1.28 3.03 -7.52
N ILE A 110 -0.81 2.78 -6.30
CA ILE A 110 -0.96 3.72 -5.18
C ILE A 110 -0.32 5.08 -5.53
N ALA A 111 0.88 5.07 -6.10
CA ALA A 111 1.54 6.30 -6.56
C ALA A 111 0.71 7.03 -7.64
N THR A 112 0.13 6.29 -8.59
CA THR A 112 -0.73 6.83 -9.64
C THR A 112 -1.98 7.50 -9.08
N ASP A 113 -2.58 6.94 -8.02
CA ASP A 113 -3.76 7.52 -7.37
C ASP A 113 -3.41 8.83 -6.65
N ILE A 114 -2.26 8.89 -5.98
CA ILE A 114 -1.75 10.12 -5.36
C ILE A 114 -1.51 11.20 -6.43
N GLU A 115 -0.83 10.86 -7.52
CA GLU A 115 -0.62 11.80 -8.64
C GLU A 115 -1.93 12.29 -9.25
N ARG A 116 -2.94 11.42 -9.33
CA ARG A 116 -4.28 11.79 -9.79
C ARG A 116 -4.94 12.77 -8.83
N GLY A 117 -4.80 12.56 -7.52
CA GLY A 117 -5.22 13.51 -6.48
C GLY A 117 -4.55 14.87 -6.63
N ILE A 118 -3.23 14.91 -6.84
CA ILE A 118 -2.48 16.17 -7.07
C ILE A 118 -3.02 16.91 -8.30
N ARG A 119 -3.18 16.21 -9.44
CA ARG A 119 -3.74 16.82 -10.66
C ARG A 119 -5.17 17.33 -10.47
N ALA A 120 -5.97 16.66 -9.65
CA ALA A 120 -7.31 17.10 -9.31
C ALA A 120 -7.29 18.41 -8.49
N LEU A 121 -6.39 18.51 -7.50
CA LEU A 121 -6.19 19.73 -6.71
C LEU A 121 -5.68 20.90 -7.57
N GLN A 122 -4.74 20.67 -8.48
CA GLN A 122 -4.27 21.68 -9.44
C GLN A 122 -5.42 22.25 -10.29
N LEU A 123 -6.35 21.39 -10.74
CA LEU A 123 -7.51 21.83 -11.51
C LEU A 123 -8.49 22.66 -10.66
N ILE A 124 -8.64 22.33 -9.37
CA ILE A 124 -9.47 23.09 -8.43
C ILE A 124 -8.85 24.45 -8.16
N GLU A 125 -7.54 24.47 -7.87
CA GLU A 125 -6.78 25.69 -7.59
C GLU A 125 -6.84 26.65 -8.77
N HIS A 126 -6.61 26.16 -9.99
CA HIS A 126 -6.78 26.94 -11.21
C HIS A 126 -8.20 27.51 -11.36
N GLY A 127 -9.23 26.74 -11.02
CA GLY A 127 -10.61 27.21 -11.05
C GLY A 127 -10.90 28.27 -9.98
N ALA A 128 -10.30 28.15 -8.80
CA ALA A 128 -10.42 29.15 -7.73
C ALA A 128 -9.76 30.47 -8.12
N GLU A 129 -8.55 30.43 -8.67
CA GLU A 129 -7.85 31.62 -9.19
C GLU A 129 -8.66 32.33 -10.29
N GLN A 130 -9.23 31.56 -11.22
CA GLN A 130 -10.09 32.12 -12.27
C GLN A 130 -11.33 32.79 -11.70
N TRP A 131 -11.96 32.19 -10.67
CA TRP A 131 -13.15 32.76 -10.05
C TRP A 131 -12.87 34.18 -9.54
N GLU A 132 -11.75 34.40 -8.86
CA GLU A 132 -11.38 35.72 -8.32
C GLU A 132 -11.12 36.78 -9.38
N GLN A 133 -10.47 36.40 -10.47
CA GLN A 133 -10.03 37.32 -11.51
C GLN A 133 -11.18 37.72 -12.46
N THR A 134 -12.31 37.03 -12.37
CA THR A 134 -13.39 37.11 -13.34
C THR A 134 -14.29 38.34 -13.15
N HIS A 135 -14.52 39.08 -14.25
CA HIS A 135 -15.48 40.19 -14.33
C HIS A 135 -16.66 39.90 -15.30
N GLY A 136 -17.13 38.65 -15.39
CA GLY A 136 -18.27 38.30 -16.26
C GLY A 136 -18.73 36.84 -16.20
N ARG A 137 -20.01 36.62 -16.51
CA ARG A 137 -20.74 35.35 -16.34
C ARG A 137 -20.14 34.13 -17.06
N ARG A 138 -19.44 34.31 -18.20
CA ARG A 138 -18.83 33.19 -18.94
C ARG A 138 -17.61 32.61 -18.22
N SER A 139 -16.70 33.47 -17.77
CA SER A 139 -15.48 33.05 -17.07
C SER A 139 -15.81 32.47 -15.69
N GLU A 140 -16.92 32.93 -15.08
CA GLU A 140 -17.43 32.38 -13.82
C GLU A 140 -17.91 30.93 -13.98
N LEU A 141 -18.60 30.63 -15.10
CA LEU A 141 -19.03 29.27 -15.43
C LEU A 141 -17.85 28.35 -15.73
N GLU A 142 -16.79 28.85 -16.36
CA GLU A 142 -15.56 28.10 -16.63
C GLU A 142 -14.83 27.77 -15.32
N ALA A 143 -14.67 28.74 -14.42
CA ALA A 143 -14.11 28.55 -13.08
C ALA A 143 -14.88 27.49 -12.27
N GLN A 144 -16.21 27.61 -12.20
CA GLN A 144 -17.08 26.64 -11.52
C GLN A 144 -16.98 25.24 -12.13
N THR A 145 -16.84 25.14 -13.46
CA THR A 145 -16.68 23.86 -14.15
C THR A 145 -15.35 23.20 -13.80
N SER A 146 -14.26 23.96 -13.76
CA SER A 146 -12.94 23.47 -13.33
C SER A 146 -12.98 22.92 -11.91
N ILE A 147 -13.54 23.69 -10.96
CA ILE A 147 -13.69 23.25 -9.56
C ILE A 147 -14.53 21.98 -9.48
N LYS A 148 -15.68 21.93 -10.16
CA LYS A 148 -16.55 20.75 -10.14
C LYS A 148 -15.86 19.51 -10.70
N ARG A 149 -15.12 19.64 -11.81
CA ARG A 149 -14.40 18.52 -12.42
C ARG A 149 -13.26 18.05 -11.53
N GLY A 150 -12.49 18.98 -10.98
CA GLY A 150 -11.42 18.67 -10.04
C GLY A 150 -11.96 17.98 -8.78
N TYR A 151 -13.07 18.45 -8.22
CA TYR A 151 -13.74 17.80 -7.08
C TYR A 151 -14.13 16.35 -7.37
N LEU A 152 -14.78 16.07 -8.52
CA LEU A 152 -15.13 14.69 -8.90
C LEU A 152 -13.89 13.81 -9.11
N ASN A 153 -12.84 14.35 -9.73
CA ASN A 153 -11.59 13.63 -9.90
C ASN A 153 -10.92 13.31 -8.56
N LEU A 154 -11.02 14.21 -7.58
CA LEU A 154 -10.47 14.04 -6.24
C LEU A 154 -11.22 12.93 -5.48
N LEU A 155 -12.55 12.89 -5.60
CA LEU A 155 -13.37 11.80 -5.06
C LEU A 155 -12.97 10.45 -5.65
N HIS A 156 -12.83 10.36 -6.98
CA HIS A 156 -12.43 9.13 -7.65
C HIS A 156 -11.01 8.69 -7.25
N ALA A 157 -10.05 9.61 -7.21
CA ALA A 157 -8.69 9.29 -6.79
C ALA A 157 -8.65 8.72 -5.36
N ARG A 158 -9.49 9.27 -4.47
CA ARG A 158 -9.63 8.77 -3.10
C ARG A 158 -10.28 7.39 -3.04
N GLU A 159 -11.33 7.16 -3.81
CA GLU A 159 -12.02 5.86 -3.89
C GLU A 159 -11.10 4.77 -4.43
N GLU A 160 -10.41 5.03 -5.54
CA GLU A 160 -9.44 4.09 -6.13
C GLU A 160 -8.28 3.79 -5.19
N SER A 161 -7.75 4.80 -4.50
CA SER A 161 -6.72 4.61 -3.48
C SER A 161 -7.21 3.70 -2.35
N ARG A 162 -8.42 3.92 -1.86
CA ARG A 162 -9.04 3.08 -0.82
C ARG A 162 -9.24 1.64 -1.29
N ASP A 163 -9.70 1.44 -2.51
CA ASP A 163 -9.88 0.11 -3.09
C ASP A 163 -8.55 -0.64 -3.20
N HIS A 164 -7.51 0.04 -3.69
CA HIS A 164 -6.17 -0.55 -3.79
C HIS A 164 -5.57 -0.90 -2.41
N LEU A 165 -5.81 -0.09 -1.39
CA LEU A 165 -5.39 -0.38 -0.01
C LEU A 165 -6.21 -1.53 0.61
N ALA A 166 -7.51 -1.58 0.33
CA ALA A 166 -8.38 -2.68 0.77
C ALA A 166 -7.96 -4.01 0.15
N ASP A 167 -7.64 -4.03 -1.14
CA ASP A 167 -7.08 -5.20 -1.84
C ASP A 167 -5.78 -5.67 -1.18
N LEU A 168 -4.89 -4.73 -0.85
CA LEU A 168 -3.62 -5.02 -0.20
C LEU A 168 -3.81 -5.62 1.20
N ALA A 169 -4.76 -5.09 1.96
CA ALA A 169 -5.13 -5.60 3.28
C ALA A 169 -5.78 -6.99 3.19
N ALA A 170 -6.67 -7.23 2.23
CA ALA A 170 -7.31 -8.52 2.01
C ALA A 170 -6.28 -9.60 1.64
N ALA A 171 -5.30 -9.28 0.79
CA ALA A 171 -4.21 -10.17 0.44
C ALA A 171 -3.34 -10.56 1.65
N ARG A 172 -3.10 -9.61 2.56
CA ARG A 172 -2.42 -9.86 3.85
C ARG A 172 -3.20 -10.83 4.73
N ASP A 173 -4.50 -10.59 4.88
CA ASP A 173 -5.34 -11.38 5.78
C ASP A 173 -5.56 -12.80 5.26
N ALA A 174 -5.73 -12.99 3.95
CA ALA A 174 -5.77 -14.30 3.30
C ALA A 174 -4.47 -15.08 3.52
N SER A 175 -3.32 -14.40 3.39
CA SER A 175 -2.01 -15.00 3.69
C SER A 175 -1.92 -15.45 5.16
N ARG A 176 -2.42 -14.64 6.09
CA ARG A 176 -2.42 -14.95 7.53
C ARG A 176 -3.37 -16.11 7.88
N ALA A 177 -4.53 -16.19 7.23
CA ALA A 177 -5.50 -17.28 7.42
C ALA A 177 -4.92 -18.63 6.98
N LYS A 178 -4.25 -18.69 5.82
CA LYS A 178 -3.55 -19.89 5.33
C LYS A 178 -2.51 -20.43 6.31
N TRP A 179 -1.75 -19.55 6.98
CA TRP A 179 -0.79 -19.98 7.99
C TRP A 179 -1.44 -20.52 9.26
N ARG A 180 -2.63 -20.05 9.62
CA ARG A 180 -3.39 -20.57 10.78
C ARG A 180 -3.92 -21.97 10.50
N SER A 181 -4.42 -22.24 9.29
CA SER A 181 -4.91 -23.57 8.93
C SER A 181 -3.78 -24.61 8.92
N VAL A 182 -2.60 -24.28 8.37
CA VAL A 182 -1.42 -25.17 8.39
C VAL A 182 -0.95 -25.49 9.82
N ARG A 183 -1.15 -24.58 10.78
CA ARG A 183 -0.78 -24.81 12.19
C ARG A 183 -1.79 -25.68 12.96
N THR A 184 -3.03 -25.79 12.46
CA THR A 184 -4.12 -26.51 13.13
C THR A 184 -4.34 -27.91 12.57
N GLU A 185 -3.60 -28.31 11.53
CA GLU A 185 -3.40 -29.71 11.16
C GLU A 185 -2.48 -30.36 12.21
N ASP A 186 -3.11 -30.83 13.29
CA ASP A 186 -2.49 -31.48 14.43
C ASP A 186 -2.01 -32.90 14.04
N PRO A 187 -0.72 -33.25 14.18
CA PRO A 187 -0.21 -34.61 13.97
C PRO A 187 -0.84 -35.64 14.93
N ASP A 188 -1.50 -35.19 16.00
CA ASP A 188 -2.18 -36.07 16.95
C ASP A 188 -3.51 -36.66 16.42
N SER A 189 -4.00 -36.20 15.25
CA SER A 189 -5.18 -36.80 14.61
C SER A 189 -4.93 -38.19 13.99
N GLU A 190 -3.67 -38.57 13.73
CA GLU A 190 -3.31 -39.93 13.28
C GLU A 190 -3.11 -40.91 14.45
N ALA A 191 -2.82 -40.43 15.67
CA ALA A 191 -2.63 -41.30 16.83
C ALA A 191 -3.94 -41.90 17.38
N ALA A 192 -5.09 -41.25 17.12
CA ALA A 192 -6.40 -41.75 17.53
C ALA A 192 -6.97 -42.86 16.62
N ALA A 193 -6.42 -43.04 15.40
CA ALA A 193 -6.90 -44.03 14.43
C ALA A 193 -6.25 -45.42 14.57
N HIS A 194 -5.22 -45.58 15.43
CA HIS A 194 -4.50 -46.84 15.64
C HIS A 194 -4.60 -47.39 17.07
N SER A 195 -5.50 -46.84 17.89
CA SER A 195 -5.78 -47.32 19.25
C SER A 195 -7.01 -48.26 19.33
N GLU A 196 -7.67 -48.56 18.21
CA GLU A 196 -8.76 -49.54 18.13
C GLU A 196 -8.37 -50.63 17.12
N GLY A 197 -7.58 -51.60 17.58
CA GLY A 197 -7.19 -52.80 16.84
C GLY A 197 -6.71 -53.89 17.78
#